data_AF-A0A5B9DT04-F1
#
_entry.id   AF-A0A5B9DT04-F1
#
_cell.length_a   1.000
_cell.length_b   1.000
_cell.length_c   1.000
_cell.angle_alpha   90.00
_cell.angle_beta   90.00
_cell.angle_gamma   90.00
#
_symmetry.space_group_name_H-M   'P 1'
#
loop_
_entity.id
_entity.type
_entity.pdbx_description
1 polymer ?
#
loop_
_entity_poly.entity_id
_entity_poly.type
_entity_poly.pdbx_seq_one_letter_code
_entity_poly.pdbx_strand_id
1 'polypeptide(L)'
;MQGFSRTGLVAANAIWLGAVILAMAALYALGPIWGAGVALVLCAAAGVAVRSVWQRAGAADDTRHALIAAQAQAAQKRLADIEAGLAAISQPLMIASPDGLVVAVTGGLARLEPTLVPGTRAGALAGARGLVTVGGQRFEARTGEGGRAQVIELLPAGHFIADDDLDAFSQALIGGQTGFRFEASAARRSVALNALNEGLEAIDRGVAGIGRLLEGEDIGAQRGNGGLDALANGVRDAILLLDGAREEEAQAREAAERKLQKVGELIEVYHSQAQRLAGVAAEAREDAGKATASVASSREAAQRAQARGNDVRALAGNADEAARRTFAAIGGVDAVTGEIAKMVASIEDVSFRTNLLALNAAVEAARAGEKGAGFAVVAEEVRTLAQVANRSAKEIRTLVGRGKAQSGQSVAETEALQKMIAEIDLHLRNLGNETDTIARVLDEGSSALLRLEDQVAQVGDAAGRTLGATRNRGG
;
A
#
# COMPACT_ATOMS: atom_id res chain seq x y z
N MET A 1 -90.54 26.19 -36.78
CA MET A 1 -89.34 27.05 -36.68
C MET A 1 -88.64 26.76 -35.38
N GLN A 2 -87.33 26.49 -35.48
CA GLN A 2 -86.26 26.63 -34.48
C GLN A 2 -86.39 25.86 -33.15
N GLY A 3 -85.48 24.90 -32.95
CA GLY A 3 -85.17 24.43 -31.60
C GLY A 3 -84.54 23.04 -31.43
N PHE A 4 -84.48 22.15 -32.43
CA PHE A 4 -83.75 20.88 -32.27
C PHE A 4 -82.28 21.09 -32.62
N SER A 5 -81.56 21.60 -31.62
CA SER A 5 -80.21 22.11 -31.72
C SER A 5 -79.17 20.99 -31.89
N ARG A 6 -77.98 21.39 -32.33
CA ARG A 6 -76.69 20.66 -32.27
C ARG A 6 -76.46 19.81 -31.00
N THR A 7 -77.26 19.98 -29.94
CA THR A 7 -77.18 19.30 -28.64
C THR A 7 -77.36 17.78 -28.70
N GLY A 8 -78.22 17.22 -29.55
CA GLY A 8 -78.42 15.75 -29.62
C GLY A 8 -77.21 15.00 -30.19
N LEU A 9 -76.61 15.54 -31.25
CA LEU A 9 -75.40 14.99 -31.87
C LEU A 9 -74.16 15.21 -30.98
N VAL A 10 -74.08 16.38 -30.33
CA VAL A 10 -73.04 16.69 -29.34
C VAL A 10 -73.16 15.79 -28.10
N ALA A 11 -74.37 15.49 -27.62
CA ALA A 11 -74.60 14.60 -26.49
C ALA A 11 -74.19 13.15 -26.80
N ALA A 12 -74.53 12.63 -27.99
CA ALA A 12 -74.11 11.29 -28.41
C ALA A 12 -72.58 11.18 -28.54
N ASN A 13 -71.93 12.19 -29.13
CA ASN A 13 -70.46 12.23 -29.22
C ASN A 13 -69.78 12.43 -27.85
N ALA A 14 -70.36 13.21 -26.95
CA ALA A 14 -69.84 13.42 -25.60
C ALA A 14 -69.93 12.14 -24.74
N ILE A 15 -71.03 11.38 -24.86
CA ILE A 15 -71.20 10.08 -24.19
C ILE A 15 -70.15 9.08 -24.69
N TRP A 16 -69.90 9.06 -26.00
CA TRP A 16 -68.91 8.15 -26.59
C TRP A 16 -67.46 8.55 -26.22
N LEU A 17 -67.13 9.84 -26.29
CA LEU A 17 -65.81 10.34 -25.90
C LEU A 17 -65.52 10.12 -24.41
N GLY A 18 -66.52 10.34 -23.55
CA GLY A 18 -66.41 10.08 -22.11
C GLY A 18 -66.18 8.59 -21.79
N ALA A 19 -66.85 7.69 -22.53
CA ALA A 19 -66.64 6.25 -22.38
C ALA A 19 -65.24 5.80 -22.81
N VAL A 20 -64.67 6.39 -23.87
CA VAL A 20 -63.30 6.09 -24.33
C VAL A 20 -62.25 6.60 -23.33
N ILE A 21 -62.45 7.78 -22.75
CA ILE A 21 -61.54 8.32 -21.72
C ILE A 21 -61.57 7.46 -20.46
N LEU A 22 -62.76 7.04 -20.01
CA LEU A 22 -62.90 6.13 -18.87
C LEU A 22 -62.34 4.73 -19.16
N ALA A 23 -62.48 4.24 -20.40
CA ALA A 23 -61.88 2.98 -20.85
C ALA A 23 -60.34 3.03 -20.82
N MET A 24 -59.73 4.13 -21.26
CA MET A 24 -58.27 4.32 -21.16
C MET A 24 -57.80 4.47 -19.70
N ALA A 25 -58.56 5.18 -18.87
CA ALA A 25 -58.25 5.29 -17.44
C ALA A 25 -58.34 3.94 -16.71
N ALA A 26 -59.33 3.11 -17.06
CA ALA A 26 -59.47 1.74 -16.55
C ALA A 26 -58.30 0.86 -17.00
N LEU A 27 -57.84 0.99 -18.26
CA LEU A 27 -56.65 0.28 -18.76
C LEU A 27 -55.38 0.63 -17.98
N TYR A 28 -55.27 1.88 -17.55
CA TYR A 28 -54.10 2.39 -16.81
C TYR A 28 -54.15 2.03 -15.32
N ALA A 29 -55.34 2.10 -14.68
CA ALA A 29 -55.49 1.92 -13.24
C ALA A 29 -55.63 0.45 -12.81
N LEU A 30 -56.20 -0.41 -13.66
CA LEU A 30 -56.55 -1.80 -13.31
C LEU A 30 -55.65 -2.83 -14.01
N GLY A 31 -54.63 -2.39 -14.76
CA GLY A 31 -53.71 -3.25 -15.49
C GLY A 31 -54.32 -3.89 -16.75
N PRO A 32 -53.51 -4.60 -17.56
CA PRO A 32 -53.84 -4.98 -18.93
C PRO A 32 -54.98 -6.01 -19.05
N ILE A 33 -55.21 -6.83 -18.03
CA ILE A 33 -56.20 -7.92 -18.08
C ILE A 33 -57.58 -7.41 -17.61
N TRP A 34 -57.65 -6.81 -16.42
CA TRP A 34 -58.91 -6.28 -15.86
C TRP A 34 -59.34 -4.98 -16.54
N GLY A 35 -58.38 -4.12 -16.86
CA GLY A 35 -58.64 -2.89 -17.59
C GLY A 35 -59.26 -3.15 -18.97
N ALA A 36 -58.78 -4.17 -19.70
CA ALA A 36 -59.32 -4.52 -21.02
C ALA A 36 -60.78 -4.97 -20.96
N GLY A 37 -61.15 -5.76 -19.95
CA GLY A 37 -62.54 -6.15 -19.71
C GLY A 37 -63.44 -4.95 -19.45
N VAL A 38 -63.06 -4.08 -18.50
CA VAL A 38 -63.84 -2.88 -18.15
C VAL A 38 -63.92 -1.88 -19.32
N ALA A 39 -62.84 -1.72 -20.08
CA ALA A 39 -62.82 -0.88 -21.28
C ALA A 39 -63.83 -1.35 -22.34
N LEU A 40 -63.94 -2.66 -22.55
CA LEU A 40 -64.86 -3.25 -23.52
C LEU A 40 -66.33 -3.07 -23.08
N VAL A 41 -66.60 -3.20 -21.77
CA VAL A 41 -67.94 -2.96 -21.17
C VAL A 41 -68.38 -1.51 -21.28
N LEU A 42 -67.49 -0.55 -20.99
CA LEU A 42 -67.80 0.88 -21.08
C LEU A 42 -68.15 1.30 -22.52
N CYS A 43 -67.43 0.76 -23.50
CA CYS A 43 -67.71 0.98 -24.92
C CYS A 43 -69.04 0.36 -25.36
N ALA A 44 -69.37 -0.85 -24.89
CA ALA A 44 -70.64 -1.52 -25.19
C ALA A 44 -71.85 -0.77 -24.60
N ALA A 45 -71.75 -0.35 -23.34
CA ALA A 45 -72.79 0.43 -22.66
C ALA A 45 -73.02 1.80 -23.33
N ALA A 46 -71.96 2.47 -23.77
CA ALA A 46 -72.05 3.71 -24.55
C ALA A 46 -72.74 3.49 -25.89
N GLY A 47 -72.47 2.35 -26.55
CA GLY A 47 -73.17 1.95 -27.78
C GLY A 47 -74.70 1.81 -27.58
N VAL A 48 -75.12 1.17 -26.49
CA VAL A 48 -76.55 1.03 -26.15
C VAL A 48 -77.19 2.38 -25.79
N ALA A 49 -76.49 3.23 -25.05
CA ALA A 49 -76.98 4.56 -24.71
C ALA A 49 -77.18 5.43 -25.97
N VAL A 50 -76.22 5.42 -26.89
CA VAL A 50 -76.34 6.11 -28.19
C VAL A 50 -77.49 5.53 -29.00
N ARG A 51 -77.65 4.21 -29.05
CA ARG A 51 -78.79 3.55 -29.70
C ARG A 51 -80.14 4.05 -29.16
N SER A 52 -80.26 4.27 -27.85
CA SER A 52 -81.49 4.77 -27.21
C SER A 52 -81.80 6.24 -27.47
N VAL A 53 -80.76 7.06 -27.70
CA VAL A 53 -80.89 8.48 -28.07
C VAL A 53 -81.32 8.61 -29.54
N TRP A 54 -80.83 7.72 -30.39
CA TRP A 54 -81.15 7.68 -31.82
C TRP A 54 -82.51 7.07 -32.14
N GLN A 55 -82.96 6.04 -31.39
CA GLN A 55 -84.32 5.50 -31.54
C GLN A 55 -85.40 6.55 -31.24
N ARG A 56 -85.12 7.52 -30.37
CA ARG A 56 -86.03 8.64 -30.08
C ARG A 56 -86.03 9.75 -31.15
N ALA A 57 -85.04 9.76 -32.05
CA ALA A 57 -84.89 10.78 -33.09
C ALA A 57 -85.41 10.33 -34.48
N GLY A 58 -85.88 9.09 -34.61
CA GLY A 58 -86.19 8.45 -35.89
C GLY A 58 -87.61 8.62 -36.41
N ALA A 59 -88.10 9.85 -36.60
CA ALA A 59 -89.34 10.10 -37.34
C ALA A 59 -89.29 11.43 -38.13
N ALA A 60 -88.52 11.46 -39.21
CA ALA A 60 -88.74 12.34 -40.36
C ALA A 60 -87.86 11.89 -41.53
N ASP A 61 -88.50 11.76 -42.69
CA ASP A 61 -88.01 11.15 -43.91
C ASP A 61 -87.05 12.07 -44.68
N ASP A 62 -86.24 11.41 -45.50
CA ASP A 62 -85.59 11.91 -46.70
C ASP A 62 -84.10 12.35 -46.66
N THR A 63 -83.38 11.85 -47.68
CA THR A 63 -81.97 12.08 -48.10
C THR A 63 -80.80 11.95 -47.10
N ARG A 64 -81.03 11.69 -45.80
CA ARG A 64 -79.96 11.29 -44.84
C ARG A 64 -79.82 9.76 -44.68
N HIS A 65 -80.72 8.99 -45.28
CA HIS A 65 -80.84 7.55 -45.05
C HIS A 65 -79.69 6.70 -45.61
N ALA A 66 -78.95 7.11 -46.64
CA ALA A 66 -77.84 6.31 -47.15
C ALA A 66 -76.62 6.31 -46.20
N LEU A 67 -76.27 7.46 -45.62
CA LEU A 67 -75.18 7.56 -44.64
C LEU A 67 -75.59 6.97 -43.28
N ILE A 68 -76.85 7.15 -42.88
CA ILE A 68 -77.41 6.58 -41.65
C ILE A 68 -77.57 5.06 -41.77
N ALA A 69 -77.99 4.52 -42.92
CA ALA A 69 -78.04 3.08 -43.17
C ALA A 69 -76.64 2.46 -43.21
N ALA A 70 -75.66 3.13 -43.84
CA ALA A 70 -74.26 2.67 -43.83
C ALA A 70 -73.65 2.67 -42.42
N GLN A 71 -73.92 3.70 -41.61
CA GLN A 71 -73.48 3.76 -40.21
C GLN A 71 -74.25 2.78 -39.31
N ALA A 72 -75.53 2.55 -39.55
CA ALA A 72 -76.32 1.53 -38.84
C ALA A 72 -75.83 0.12 -39.17
N GLN A 73 -75.51 -0.16 -40.44
CA GLN A 73 -74.95 -1.43 -40.88
C GLN A 73 -73.53 -1.63 -40.35
N ALA A 74 -72.72 -0.57 -40.27
CA ALA A 74 -71.40 -0.60 -39.63
C ALA A 74 -71.48 -0.79 -38.09
N ALA A 75 -72.45 -0.17 -37.43
CA ALA A 75 -72.69 -0.36 -35.99
C ALA A 75 -73.23 -1.78 -35.70
N GLN A 76 -74.10 -2.30 -36.55
CA GLN A 76 -74.62 -3.67 -36.45
C GLN A 76 -73.53 -4.71 -36.71
N LYS A 77 -72.63 -4.45 -37.67
CA LYS A 77 -71.43 -5.28 -37.89
C LYS A 77 -70.48 -5.24 -36.70
N ARG A 78 -70.19 -4.05 -36.14
CA ARG A 78 -69.35 -3.92 -34.94
C ARG A 78 -69.96 -4.61 -33.71
N LEU A 79 -71.28 -4.57 -33.56
CA LEU A 79 -71.97 -5.27 -32.49
C LEU A 79 -71.87 -6.79 -32.66
N ALA A 80 -72.04 -7.29 -33.89
CA ALA A 80 -71.84 -8.70 -34.20
C ALA A 80 -70.39 -9.15 -33.99
N ASP A 81 -69.40 -8.31 -34.32
CA ASP A 81 -67.97 -8.56 -34.06
C ASP A 81 -67.67 -8.60 -32.53
N ILE A 82 -68.34 -7.76 -31.74
CA ILE A 82 -68.23 -7.76 -30.26
C ILE A 82 -68.90 -8.99 -29.66
N GLU A 83 -70.10 -9.37 -30.13
CA GLU A 83 -70.79 -10.60 -29.70
C GLU A 83 -69.96 -11.85 -30.04
N ALA A 84 -69.34 -11.88 -31.23
CA ALA A 84 -68.40 -12.93 -31.61
C ALA A 84 -67.14 -12.96 -30.73
N GLY A 85 -66.60 -11.79 -30.36
CA GLY A 85 -65.47 -11.66 -29.43
C GLY A 85 -65.81 -12.16 -28.02
N LEU A 86 -66.99 -11.83 -27.50
CA LEU A 86 -67.47 -12.31 -26.21
C LEU A 86 -67.73 -13.83 -26.22
N ALA A 87 -68.25 -14.37 -27.32
CA ALA A 87 -68.44 -15.81 -27.51
C ALA A 87 -67.10 -16.58 -27.54
N ALA A 88 -66.01 -15.95 -27.95
CA ALA A 88 -64.67 -16.56 -27.96
C ALA A 88 -64.01 -16.60 -26.58
N ILE A 89 -64.50 -15.82 -25.60
CA ILE A 89 -63.93 -15.79 -24.24
C ILE A 89 -64.39 -17.04 -23.46
N SER A 90 -63.42 -17.87 -23.09
CA SER A 90 -63.65 -19.10 -22.33
C SER A 90 -63.95 -18.87 -20.85
N GLN A 91 -63.58 -17.72 -20.31
CA GLN A 91 -63.85 -17.39 -18.90
C GLN A 91 -65.35 -17.10 -18.69
N PRO A 92 -66.02 -17.69 -17.68
CA PRO A 92 -67.44 -17.47 -17.46
C PRO A 92 -67.69 -16.09 -16.83
N LEU A 93 -68.31 -15.19 -17.59
CA LEU A 93 -68.57 -13.82 -17.20
C LEU A 93 -69.90 -13.32 -17.80
N MET A 94 -70.61 -12.48 -17.04
CA MET A 94 -71.86 -11.86 -17.42
C MET A 94 -71.83 -10.35 -17.14
N ILE A 95 -72.57 -9.61 -17.96
CA ILE A 95 -72.90 -8.21 -17.71
C ILE A 95 -74.42 -8.11 -17.57
N ALA A 96 -74.88 -7.56 -16.45
CA ALA A 96 -76.29 -7.32 -16.19
C ALA A 96 -76.56 -5.84 -15.91
N SER A 97 -77.75 -5.37 -16.25
CA SER A 97 -78.24 -4.07 -15.84
C SER A 97 -78.56 -4.05 -14.33
N PRO A 98 -78.73 -2.88 -13.69
CA PRO A 98 -79.00 -2.79 -12.25
C PRO A 98 -80.33 -3.45 -11.84
N ASP A 99 -81.27 -3.55 -12.78
CA ASP A 99 -82.55 -4.24 -12.66
C ASP A 99 -82.48 -5.75 -13.00
N GLY A 100 -81.27 -6.29 -13.21
CA GLY A 100 -81.01 -7.72 -13.37
C GLY A 100 -81.28 -8.27 -14.78
N LEU A 101 -81.35 -7.39 -15.80
CA LEU A 101 -81.48 -7.80 -17.19
C LEU A 101 -80.10 -8.13 -17.77
N VAL A 102 -79.96 -9.31 -18.37
CA VAL A 102 -78.70 -9.76 -18.99
C VAL A 102 -78.43 -8.88 -20.22
N VAL A 103 -77.31 -8.16 -20.20
CA VAL A 103 -76.85 -7.29 -21.29
C VAL A 103 -75.90 -8.06 -22.22
N ALA A 104 -75.00 -8.87 -21.66
CA ALA A 104 -74.07 -9.69 -22.41
C ALA A 104 -73.56 -10.88 -21.58
N VAL A 105 -73.17 -11.96 -22.26
CA VAL A 105 -72.67 -13.20 -21.66
C VAL A 105 -71.48 -13.69 -22.50
N THR A 106 -70.41 -14.18 -21.85
CA THR A 106 -69.28 -14.79 -22.56
C THR A 106 -69.58 -16.22 -23.01
N GLY A 107 -68.84 -16.74 -23.99
CA GLY A 107 -69.00 -18.13 -24.44
C GLY A 107 -68.77 -19.17 -23.33
N GLY A 108 -67.88 -18.87 -22.38
CA GLY A 108 -67.66 -19.68 -21.18
C GLY A 108 -68.92 -19.87 -20.35
N LEU A 109 -69.64 -18.78 -20.07
CA LEU A 109 -70.85 -18.83 -19.27
C LEU A 109 -72.06 -19.35 -20.05
N ALA A 110 -72.17 -19.01 -21.34
CA ALA A 110 -73.24 -19.51 -22.21
C ALA A 110 -73.20 -21.05 -22.37
N ARG A 111 -72.03 -21.69 -22.27
CA ARG A 111 -71.90 -23.16 -22.26
C ARG A 111 -72.36 -23.80 -20.94
N LEU A 112 -72.14 -23.12 -19.82
CA LEU A 112 -72.49 -23.62 -18.49
C LEU A 112 -73.99 -23.48 -18.20
N GLU A 113 -74.59 -22.36 -18.63
CA GLU A 113 -76.00 -22.06 -18.41
C GLU A 113 -76.61 -21.45 -19.69
N PRO A 114 -77.04 -22.30 -20.66
CA PRO A 114 -77.51 -21.84 -21.97
C PRO A 114 -78.79 -20.99 -21.95
N THR A 115 -79.47 -20.94 -20.80
CA THR A 115 -80.71 -20.17 -20.60
C THR A 115 -80.44 -18.67 -20.43
N LEU A 116 -79.21 -18.27 -20.10
CA LEU A 116 -78.81 -16.88 -19.91
C LEU A 116 -78.36 -16.26 -21.25
N VAL A 117 -79.31 -15.62 -21.94
CA VAL A 117 -79.05 -14.89 -23.18
C VAL A 117 -79.39 -13.40 -23.05
N PRO A 118 -78.75 -12.50 -23.82
CA PRO A 118 -79.06 -11.07 -23.78
C PRO A 118 -80.57 -10.79 -23.90
N GLY A 119 -81.10 -9.96 -22.99
CA GLY A 119 -82.53 -9.63 -22.89
C GLY A 119 -83.34 -10.48 -21.90
N THR A 120 -82.77 -11.56 -21.36
CA THR A 120 -83.39 -12.35 -20.28
C THR A 120 -83.05 -11.81 -18.88
N ARG A 121 -83.74 -12.29 -17.84
CA ARG A 121 -83.40 -11.94 -16.44
C ARG A 121 -82.32 -12.89 -15.92
N ALA A 122 -81.31 -12.33 -15.26
CA ALA A 122 -80.17 -13.08 -14.71
C ALA A 122 -80.51 -13.97 -13.50
N GLY A 123 -81.73 -13.88 -12.96
CA GLY A 123 -82.18 -14.70 -11.84
C GLY A 123 -81.30 -14.55 -10.60
N ALA A 124 -80.90 -15.68 -10.00
CA ALA A 124 -80.08 -15.73 -8.79
C ALA A 124 -78.64 -15.22 -8.98
N LEU A 125 -78.18 -15.03 -10.22
CA LEU A 125 -76.86 -14.48 -10.50
C LEU A 125 -76.83 -12.95 -10.48
N ALA A 126 -78.00 -12.29 -10.56
CA ALA A 126 -78.08 -10.83 -10.45
C ALA A 126 -77.56 -10.36 -9.08
N GLY A 127 -76.46 -9.60 -9.06
CA GLY A 127 -75.85 -9.11 -7.82
C GLY A 127 -75.23 -10.18 -6.92
N ALA A 128 -74.97 -11.39 -7.45
CA ALA A 128 -74.40 -12.47 -6.65
C ALA A 128 -72.94 -12.17 -6.27
N ARG A 129 -72.66 -12.18 -4.97
CA ARG A 129 -71.30 -12.03 -4.39
C ARG A 129 -70.97 -13.27 -3.58
N GLY A 130 -69.82 -13.88 -3.84
CA GLY A 130 -69.37 -15.11 -3.17
C GLY A 130 -69.77 -16.39 -3.91
N LEU A 131 -69.83 -17.51 -3.20
CA LEU A 131 -70.02 -18.83 -3.83
C LEU A 131 -71.39 -18.99 -4.48
N VAL A 132 -71.40 -19.29 -5.77
CA VAL A 132 -72.59 -19.59 -6.58
C VAL A 132 -72.43 -20.92 -7.30
N THR A 133 -73.57 -21.54 -7.64
CA THR A 133 -73.59 -22.77 -8.44
C THR A 133 -74.20 -22.47 -9.80
N VAL A 134 -73.47 -22.79 -10.88
CA VAL A 134 -73.88 -22.56 -12.26
C VAL A 134 -73.54 -23.80 -13.08
N GLY A 135 -74.51 -24.36 -13.82
CA GLY A 135 -74.29 -25.60 -14.58
C GLY A 135 -73.84 -26.80 -13.74
N GLY A 136 -74.13 -26.83 -12.44
CA GLY A 136 -73.69 -27.88 -11.50
C GLY A 136 -72.27 -27.74 -10.95
N GLN A 137 -71.55 -26.65 -11.26
CA GLN A 137 -70.20 -26.37 -10.74
C GLN A 137 -70.18 -25.16 -9.80
N ARG A 138 -69.27 -25.14 -8.82
CA ARG A 138 -69.12 -24.03 -7.86
C ARG A 138 -68.11 -22.99 -8.36
N PHE A 139 -68.55 -21.74 -8.34
CA PHE A 139 -67.72 -20.60 -8.69
C PHE A 139 -67.76 -19.57 -7.56
N GLU A 140 -66.67 -18.84 -7.38
CA GLU A 140 -66.68 -17.61 -6.61
C GLU A 140 -67.12 -16.47 -7.54
N ALA A 141 -68.32 -15.93 -7.29
CA ALA A 141 -68.82 -14.77 -8.02
C ALA A 141 -68.21 -13.49 -7.45
N ARG A 142 -67.47 -12.78 -8.29
CA ARG A 142 -67.00 -11.42 -7.99
C ARG A 142 -67.82 -10.43 -8.80
N THR A 143 -68.53 -9.56 -8.10
CA THR A 143 -69.28 -8.46 -8.72
C THR A 143 -68.44 -7.20 -8.69
N GLY A 144 -68.16 -6.64 -9.87
CA GLY A 144 -67.63 -5.29 -10.03
C GLY A 144 -68.73 -4.33 -10.47
N GLU A 145 -68.77 -3.13 -9.89
CA GLU A 145 -69.66 -2.05 -10.33
C GLU A 145 -68.94 -1.19 -11.38
N GLY A 146 -69.40 -1.24 -12.63
CA GLY A 146 -68.87 -0.47 -13.76
C GLY A 146 -69.91 0.52 -14.26
N GLY A 147 -70.02 1.68 -13.61
CA GLY A 147 -70.99 2.71 -13.98
C GLY A 147 -72.45 2.26 -13.76
N ARG A 148 -73.26 2.20 -14.83
CA ARG A 148 -74.68 1.78 -14.78
C ARG A 148 -74.90 0.28 -15.02
N ALA A 149 -73.86 -0.54 -15.10
CA ALA A 149 -73.97 -2.00 -15.29
C ALA A 149 -73.17 -2.76 -14.22
N GLN A 150 -73.63 -3.97 -13.88
CA GLN A 150 -72.95 -4.89 -12.99
C GLN A 150 -72.21 -5.95 -13.82
N VAL A 151 -70.91 -6.12 -13.57
CA VAL A 151 -70.11 -7.19 -14.18
C VAL A 151 -69.92 -8.28 -13.15
N ILE A 152 -70.26 -9.51 -13.52
CA ILE A 152 -70.18 -10.69 -12.65
C ILE A 152 -69.21 -11.67 -13.29
N GLU A 153 -68.08 -11.89 -12.65
CA GLU A 153 -67.07 -12.86 -13.05
C GLU A 153 -67.13 -14.09 -12.15
N LEU A 154 -67.09 -15.27 -12.76
CA LEU A 154 -67.12 -16.55 -12.06
C LEU A 154 -65.73 -17.19 -12.10
N LEU A 155 -65.05 -17.18 -10.95
CA LEU A 155 -63.76 -17.83 -10.78
C LEU A 155 -63.95 -19.28 -10.33
N PRO A 156 -63.23 -20.26 -10.88
CA PRO A 156 -63.34 -21.66 -10.46
C PRO A 156 -62.99 -21.78 -8.98
N ALA A 157 -63.92 -22.24 -8.15
CA ALA A 157 -63.72 -22.35 -6.69
C ALA A 157 -63.28 -23.76 -6.24
N GLY A 158 -62.58 -24.49 -7.11
CA GLY A 158 -62.09 -25.85 -6.82
C GLY A 158 -63.17 -26.94 -6.87
N HIS A 159 -62.77 -28.17 -6.53
CA HIS A 159 -63.64 -29.35 -6.56
C HIS A 159 -64.59 -29.39 -5.36
N PHE A 160 -65.85 -29.73 -5.62
CA PHE A 160 -66.84 -30.02 -4.59
C PHE A 160 -66.57 -31.40 -3.99
N ILE A 161 -66.32 -31.44 -2.68
CA ILE A 161 -66.39 -32.67 -1.87
C ILE A 161 -67.70 -32.59 -1.10
N ALA A 162 -68.52 -33.62 -1.19
CA ALA A 162 -69.80 -33.66 -0.49
C ALA A 162 -69.59 -33.68 1.03
N ASP A 163 -70.55 -33.14 1.79
CA ASP A 163 -70.47 -32.99 3.26
C ASP A 163 -70.30 -34.33 4.02
N ASP A 164 -70.44 -35.47 3.34
CA ASP A 164 -70.34 -36.84 3.84
C ASP A 164 -69.09 -37.62 3.36
N ASP A 165 -68.22 -37.03 2.54
CA ASP A 165 -67.02 -37.70 2.02
C ASP A 165 -65.73 -37.29 2.77
N LEU A 166 -65.58 -37.86 3.97
CA LEU A 166 -64.45 -37.59 4.88
C LEU A 166 -63.11 -38.12 4.36
N ASP A 167 -63.13 -39.14 3.51
CA ASP A 167 -61.91 -39.75 2.93
C ASP A 167 -61.29 -38.85 1.87
N ALA A 168 -62.12 -38.28 0.98
CA ALA A 168 -61.66 -37.27 0.03
C ALA A 168 -61.12 -36.01 0.74
N PHE A 169 -61.76 -35.61 1.85
CA PHE A 169 -61.29 -34.51 2.69
C PHE A 169 -59.91 -34.79 3.32
N SER A 170 -59.71 -35.99 3.88
CA SER A 170 -58.44 -36.39 4.48
C SER A 170 -57.30 -36.44 3.44
N GLN A 171 -57.57 -36.98 2.24
CA GLN A 171 -56.58 -37.04 1.16
C GLN A 171 -56.20 -35.65 0.65
N ALA A 172 -57.14 -34.70 0.57
CA ALA A 172 -56.84 -33.32 0.17
C ALA A 172 -55.90 -32.63 1.17
N LEU A 173 -56.14 -32.81 2.48
CA LEU A 173 -55.27 -32.29 3.54
C LEU A 173 -53.88 -32.93 3.54
N ILE A 174 -53.79 -34.25 3.37
CA ILE A 174 -52.51 -34.97 3.28
C ILE A 174 -51.74 -34.55 2.00
N GLY A 175 -52.46 -34.28 0.91
CA GLY A 175 -51.90 -33.78 -0.34
C GLY A 175 -51.52 -32.30 -0.34
N GLY A 176 -51.65 -31.60 0.80
CA GLY A 176 -51.30 -30.18 0.94
C GLY A 176 -52.26 -29.22 0.25
N GLN A 177 -53.47 -29.67 -0.11
CA GLN A 177 -54.48 -28.84 -0.76
C GLN A 177 -55.34 -28.15 0.30
N THR A 178 -54.98 -26.92 0.62
CA THR A 178 -55.63 -26.12 1.68
C THR A 178 -56.79 -25.25 1.18
N GLY A 179 -57.06 -25.20 -0.12
CA GLY A 179 -58.12 -24.37 -0.72
C GLY A 179 -59.57 -24.85 -0.50
N PHE A 180 -59.77 -26.00 0.16
CA PHE A 180 -61.11 -26.54 0.44
C PHE A 180 -61.82 -25.75 1.53
N ARG A 181 -63.14 -25.51 1.37
CA ARG A 181 -63.97 -24.87 2.40
C ARG A 181 -65.31 -25.58 2.53
N PHE A 182 -65.76 -25.78 3.76
CA PHE A 182 -67.11 -26.26 4.04
C PHE A 182 -68.14 -25.19 3.66
N GLU A 183 -69.31 -25.62 3.22
CA GLU A 183 -70.39 -24.71 2.85
C GLU A 183 -70.71 -23.71 3.95
N ALA A 184 -71.00 -22.46 3.58
CA ALA A 184 -71.46 -21.45 4.54
C ALA A 184 -72.74 -21.86 5.30
N SER A 185 -73.56 -22.74 4.72
CA SER A 185 -74.75 -23.30 5.36
C SER A 185 -74.38 -24.35 6.42
N ALA A 186 -73.41 -25.23 6.13
CA ALA A 186 -72.90 -26.27 7.03
C ALA A 186 -72.00 -25.69 8.14
N ALA A 187 -71.12 -24.75 7.80
CA ALA A 187 -70.25 -24.03 8.72
C ALA A 187 -71.05 -23.19 9.72
N ARG A 188 -72.17 -22.57 9.32
CA ARG A 188 -73.06 -21.88 10.28
C ARG A 188 -73.75 -22.83 11.25
N ARG A 189 -73.99 -24.08 10.85
CA ARG A 189 -74.62 -25.12 11.69
C ARG A 189 -73.62 -25.81 12.62
N SER A 190 -72.31 -25.71 12.36
CA SER A 190 -71.25 -26.37 13.14
C SER A 190 -70.09 -25.42 13.41
N VAL A 191 -69.92 -25.06 14.68
CA VAL A 191 -68.79 -24.24 15.16
C VAL A 191 -67.44 -24.86 14.79
N ALA A 192 -67.35 -26.19 14.78
CA ALA A 192 -66.13 -26.91 14.42
C ALA A 192 -65.78 -26.74 12.93
N LEU A 193 -66.77 -26.81 12.03
CA LEU A 193 -66.55 -26.60 10.59
C LEU A 193 -66.20 -25.14 10.27
N ASN A 194 -66.80 -24.20 11.01
CA ASN A 194 -66.44 -22.78 10.88
C ASN A 194 -65.00 -22.51 11.36
N ALA A 195 -64.61 -23.04 12.51
CA ALA A 195 -63.25 -22.94 13.02
C ALA A 195 -62.24 -23.61 12.07
N LEU A 196 -62.62 -24.71 11.41
CA LEU A 196 -61.77 -25.34 10.41
C LEU A 196 -61.60 -24.47 9.16
N ASN A 197 -62.67 -23.84 8.67
CA ASN A 197 -62.59 -22.88 7.57
C ASN A 197 -61.67 -21.69 7.92
N GLU A 198 -61.80 -21.14 9.12
CA GLU A 198 -60.93 -20.06 9.62
C GLU A 198 -59.47 -20.51 9.75
N GLY A 199 -59.23 -21.73 10.20
CA GLY A 199 -57.90 -22.34 10.30
C GLY A 199 -57.24 -22.55 8.94
N LEU A 200 -57.98 -23.09 7.96
CA LEU A 200 -57.49 -23.27 6.59
C LEU A 200 -57.21 -21.91 5.91
N GLU A 201 -58.02 -20.89 6.19
CA GLU A 201 -57.79 -19.53 5.72
C GLU A 201 -56.57 -18.86 6.37
N ALA A 202 -56.27 -19.17 7.64
CA ALA A 202 -55.04 -18.72 8.28
C ALA A 202 -53.79 -19.40 7.66
N ILE A 203 -53.89 -20.68 7.30
CA ILE A 203 -52.81 -21.42 6.64
C ILE A 203 -52.54 -20.85 5.24
N ASP A 204 -53.57 -20.63 4.42
CA ASP A 204 -53.41 -20.05 3.08
C ASP A 204 -52.75 -18.66 3.14
N ARG A 205 -53.15 -17.84 4.11
CA ARG A 205 -52.52 -16.52 4.33
C ARG A 205 -51.06 -16.64 4.78
N GLY A 206 -50.75 -17.59 5.66
CA GLY A 206 -49.39 -17.87 6.11
C GLY A 206 -48.47 -18.36 4.99
N VAL A 207 -48.94 -19.31 4.17
CA VAL A 207 -48.19 -19.83 3.02
C VAL A 207 -47.95 -18.75 1.97
N ALA A 208 -48.96 -17.93 1.68
CA ALA A 208 -48.79 -16.78 0.79
C ALA A 208 -47.81 -15.73 1.36
N GLY A 209 -47.81 -15.52 2.68
CA GLY A 209 -46.84 -14.66 3.36
C GLY A 209 -45.40 -15.16 3.24
N ILE A 210 -45.18 -16.47 3.40
CA ILE A 210 -43.87 -17.11 3.21
C ILE A 210 -43.40 -17.00 1.75
N GLY A 211 -44.30 -17.20 0.78
CA GLY A 211 -43.99 -17.00 -0.64
C GLY A 211 -43.52 -15.58 -0.95
N ARG A 212 -44.24 -14.57 -0.46
CA ARG A 212 -43.86 -13.15 -0.61
C ARG A 212 -42.53 -12.80 0.06
N LEU A 213 -42.22 -13.41 1.21
CA LEU A 213 -40.92 -13.24 1.88
C LEU A 213 -39.76 -13.81 1.06
N LEU A 214 -39.93 -14.99 0.45
CA LEU A 214 -38.92 -15.60 -0.41
C LEU A 214 -38.65 -14.76 -1.67
N GLU A 215 -39.64 -13.98 -2.10
CA GLU A 215 -39.56 -13.05 -3.23
C GLU A 215 -39.03 -11.65 -2.82
N GLY A 216 -38.75 -11.43 -1.53
CA GLY A 216 -38.15 -10.18 -1.03
C GLY A 216 -39.15 -9.04 -0.80
N GLU A 217 -40.45 -9.32 -0.74
CA GLU A 217 -41.51 -8.32 -0.55
C GLU A 217 -41.74 -8.00 0.94
N ASP A 218 -41.88 -6.71 1.27
CA ASP A 218 -42.10 -6.26 2.66
C ASP A 218 -43.57 -6.48 3.07
N ILE A 219 -43.83 -7.61 3.73
CA ILE A 219 -45.09 -7.85 4.42
C ILE A 219 -45.15 -6.94 5.65
N GLY A 220 -45.79 -5.79 5.49
CA GLY A 220 -46.04 -4.84 6.58
C GLY A 220 -46.71 -5.51 7.80
N ALA A 221 -46.49 -4.92 8.98
CA ALA A 221 -46.92 -5.47 10.27
C ALA A 221 -48.46 -5.55 10.40
N GLN A 222 -49.08 -6.59 9.83
CA GLN A 222 -50.45 -6.96 10.15
C GLN A 222 -50.44 -7.72 11.48
N ARG A 223 -51.04 -7.10 12.51
CA ARG A 223 -51.26 -7.70 13.83
C ARG A 223 -52.30 -8.83 13.71
N GLY A 224 -51.85 -10.00 13.27
CA GLY A 224 -52.55 -11.27 13.40
C GLY A 224 -51.99 -12.05 14.60
N ASN A 225 -52.86 -12.58 15.44
CA ASN A 225 -52.48 -13.23 16.71
C ASN A 225 -52.13 -14.72 16.49
N GLY A 226 -51.16 -15.01 15.61
CA GLY A 226 -50.81 -16.37 15.19
C GLY A 226 -49.32 -16.69 15.34
N GLY A 227 -48.99 -17.90 15.82
CA GLY A 227 -47.60 -18.35 16.01
C GLY A 227 -46.76 -18.44 14.73
N LEU A 228 -47.41 -18.44 13.55
CA LEU A 228 -46.73 -18.42 12.25
C LEU A 228 -46.16 -17.04 11.90
N ASP A 229 -46.78 -15.94 12.34
CA ASP A 229 -46.26 -14.59 12.11
C ASP A 229 -44.99 -14.32 12.94
N ALA A 230 -44.94 -14.86 14.16
CA ALA A 230 -43.73 -14.82 15.00
C ALA A 230 -42.58 -15.63 14.38
N LEU A 231 -42.88 -16.78 13.77
CA LEU A 231 -41.92 -17.61 13.03
C LEU A 231 -41.42 -16.90 11.78
N ALA A 232 -42.32 -16.29 11.00
CA ALA A 232 -41.96 -15.51 9.80
C ALA A 232 -41.03 -14.34 10.13
N ASN A 233 -41.32 -13.59 11.21
CA ASN A 233 -40.45 -12.52 11.69
C ASN A 233 -39.10 -13.03 12.21
N GLY A 234 -39.08 -14.13 12.96
CA GLY A 234 -37.83 -14.74 13.43
C GLY A 234 -36.94 -15.23 12.29
N VAL A 235 -37.53 -15.77 11.22
CA VAL A 235 -36.80 -16.15 9.99
C VAL A 235 -36.25 -14.92 9.27
N ARG A 236 -37.03 -13.84 9.17
CA ARG A 236 -36.57 -12.55 8.61
C ARG A 236 -35.36 -12.00 9.37
N ASP A 237 -35.42 -11.95 10.70
CA ASP A 237 -34.32 -11.46 11.53
C ASP A 237 -33.07 -12.34 11.41
N ALA A 238 -33.23 -13.66 11.34
CA ALA A 238 -32.11 -14.59 11.12
C ALA A 238 -31.46 -14.41 9.73
N ILE A 239 -32.25 -14.15 8.69
CA ILE A 239 -31.74 -13.87 7.34
C ILE A 239 -30.95 -12.57 7.32
N LEU A 240 -31.47 -11.49 7.93
CA LEU A 240 -30.77 -10.21 8.02
C LEU A 240 -29.45 -10.33 8.79
N LEU A 241 -29.43 -11.10 9.88
CA LEU A 241 -28.21 -11.37 10.64
C LEU A 241 -27.18 -12.15 9.82
N LEU A 242 -27.61 -13.17 9.07
CA LEU A 242 -26.74 -13.97 8.20
C LEU A 242 -26.18 -13.15 7.04
N ASP A 243 -26.96 -12.22 6.49
CA ASP A 243 -26.52 -11.34 5.41
C ASP A 243 -25.46 -10.35 5.92
N GLY A 244 -25.69 -9.73 7.08
CA GLY A 244 -24.69 -8.89 7.75
C GLY A 244 -23.40 -9.66 8.09
N ALA A 245 -23.51 -10.89 8.60
CA ALA A 245 -22.35 -11.74 8.89
C ALA A 245 -21.56 -12.12 7.63
N ARG A 246 -22.23 -12.35 6.49
CA ARG A 246 -21.59 -12.61 5.20
C ARG A 246 -20.85 -11.40 4.67
N GLU A 247 -21.43 -10.21 4.83
CA GLU A 247 -20.82 -8.96 4.41
C GLU A 247 -19.56 -8.65 5.25
N GLU A 248 -19.62 -8.88 6.57
CA GLU A 248 -18.44 -8.80 7.44
C GLU A 248 -17.35 -9.82 7.05
N GLU A 249 -17.71 -11.06 6.74
CA GLU A 249 -16.74 -12.08 6.28
C GLU A 249 -16.09 -11.67 4.95
N ALA A 250 -16.87 -11.13 4.00
CA ALA A 250 -16.35 -10.66 2.73
C ALA A 250 -15.35 -9.50 2.92
N GLN A 251 -15.68 -8.54 3.78
CA GLN A 251 -14.76 -7.44 4.13
C GLN A 251 -13.50 -7.95 4.84
N ALA A 252 -13.63 -8.92 5.73
CA ALA A 252 -12.51 -9.54 6.42
C ALA A 252 -11.57 -10.29 5.45
N ARG A 253 -12.12 -11.02 4.48
CA ARG A 253 -11.36 -11.70 3.42
C ARG A 253 -10.60 -10.70 2.55
N GLU A 254 -11.26 -9.66 2.06
CA GLU A 254 -10.62 -8.63 1.24
C GLU A 254 -9.50 -7.91 2.02
N ALA A 255 -9.73 -7.62 3.31
CA ALA A 255 -8.70 -7.08 4.19
C ALA A 255 -7.52 -8.03 4.39
N ALA A 256 -7.78 -9.34 4.50
CA ALA A 256 -6.73 -10.37 4.60
C ALA A 256 -5.91 -10.48 3.31
N GLU A 257 -6.56 -10.45 2.13
CA GLU A 257 -5.88 -10.45 0.82
C GLU A 257 -4.98 -9.23 0.65
N ARG A 258 -5.47 -8.02 0.99
CA ARG A 258 -4.64 -6.81 0.97
C ARG A 258 -3.43 -6.91 1.92
N LYS A 259 -3.62 -7.48 3.12
CA LYS A 259 -2.52 -7.71 4.07
C LYS A 259 -1.51 -8.72 3.51
N LEU A 260 -1.95 -9.81 2.90
CA LEU A 260 -1.07 -10.82 2.30
C LEU A 260 -0.27 -10.25 1.13
N GLN A 261 -0.90 -9.44 0.28
CA GLN A 261 -0.21 -8.73 -0.80
C GLN A 261 0.87 -7.80 -0.23
N LYS A 262 0.57 -7.06 0.84
CA LYS A 262 1.56 -6.20 1.51
C LYS A 262 2.70 -7.00 2.14
N VAL A 263 2.42 -8.17 2.71
CA VAL A 263 3.46 -9.09 3.22
C VAL A 263 4.36 -9.58 2.08
N GLY A 264 3.80 -9.91 0.92
CA GLY A 264 4.59 -10.27 -0.27
C GLY A 264 5.53 -9.15 -0.73
N GLU A 265 5.03 -7.92 -0.85
CA GLU A 265 5.86 -6.75 -1.17
C GLU A 265 6.99 -6.54 -0.14
N LEU A 266 6.68 -6.67 1.16
CA LEU A 266 7.67 -6.56 2.21
C LEU A 266 8.75 -7.64 2.10
N ILE A 267 8.39 -8.89 1.80
CA ILE A 267 9.36 -9.98 1.62
C ILE A 267 10.34 -9.66 0.49
N GLU A 268 9.88 -9.15 -0.64
CA GLU A 268 10.76 -8.74 -1.76
C GLU A 268 11.71 -7.61 -1.37
N VAL A 269 11.21 -6.59 -0.65
CA VAL A 269 12.04 -5.52 -0.11
C VAL A 269 13.08 -6.07 0.86
N TYR A 270 12.70 -6.95 1.79
CA TYR A 270 13.62 -7.61 2.72
C TYR A 270 14.66 -8.47 2.01
N HIS A 271 14.27 -9.20 0.95
CA HIS A 271 15.18 -10.02 0.16
C HIS A 271 16.24 -9.14 -0.54
N SER A 272 15.82 -8.07 -1.21
CA SER A 272 16.76 -7.14 -1.87
C SER A 272 17.68 -6.43 -0.86
N GLN A 273 17.17 -6.10 0.34
CA GLN A 273 18.01 -5.56 1.41
C GLN A 273 19.03 -6.57 1.91
N ALA A 274 18.63 -7.83 2.12
CA ALA A 274 19.54 -8.89 2.54
C ALA A 274 20.65 -9.13 1.49
N GLN A 275 20.34 -9.09 0.19
CA GLN A 275 21.35 -9.18 -0.87
C GLN A 275 22.35 -8.02 -0.82
N ARG A 276 21.86 -6.77 -0.67
CA ARG A 276 22.73 -5.60 -0.50
C ARG A 276 23.62 -5.72 0.74
N LEU A 277 23.06 -6.16 1.87
CA LEU A 277 23.81 -6.36 3.11
C LEU A 277 24.92 -7.40 2.94
N ALA A 278 24.64 -8.51 2.25
CA ALA A 278 25.64 -9.54 1.95
C ALA A 278 26.77 -9.01 1.06
N GLY A 279 26.45 -8.20 0.05
CA GLY A 279 27.44 -7.56 -0.81
C GLY A 279 28.36 -6.60 -0.02
N VAL A 280 27.76 -5.71 0.78
CA VAL A 280 28.50 -4.78 1.64
C VAL A 280 29.38 -5.52 2.66
N ALA A 281 28.88 -6.62 3.25
CA ALA A 281 29.67 -7.43 4.16
C ALA A 281 30.87 -8.11 3.46
N ALA A 282 30.71 -8.56 2.22
CA ALA A 282 31.81 -9.15 1.45
C ALA A 282 32.89 -8.10 1.14
N GLU A 283 32.50 -6.91 0.68
CA GLU A 283 33.41 -5.79 0.42
C GLU A 283 34.13 -5.35 1.70
N ALA A 284 33.39 -5.16 2.80
CA ALA A 284 33.96 -4.79 4.09
C ALA A 284 34.98 -5.82 4.60
N ARG A 285 34.77 -7.12 4.31
CA ARG A 285 35.72 -8.18 4.69
C ARG A 285 37.00 -8.11 3.87
N GLU A 286 36.91 -7.83 2.57
CA GLU A 286 38.07 -7.62 1.71
C GLU A 286 38.89 -6.41 2.17
N ASP A 287 38.21 -5.30 2.45
CA ASP A 287 38.86 -4.08 2.93
C ASP A 287 39.49 -4.25 4.31
N ALA A 288 38.83 -4.98 5.21
CA ALA A 288 39.42 -5.35 6.50
C ALA A 288 40.70 -6.19 6.31
N GLY A 289 40.68 -7.16 5.39
CA GLY A 289 41.88 -7.95 5.07
C GLY A 289 43.03 -7.10 4.51
N LYS A 290 42.74 -6.14 3.63
CA LYS A 290 43.73 -5.18 3.13
C LYS A 290 44.28 -4.30 4.27
N ALA A 291 43.42 -3.83 5.16
CA ALA A 291 43.83 -3.05 6.32
C ALA A 291 44.72 -3.86 7.27
N THR A 292 44.40 -5.13 7.50
CA THR A 292 45.21 -6.06 8.31
C THR A 292 46.60 -6.25 7.72
N ALA A 293 46.71 -6.45 6.39
CA ALA A 293 48.00 -6.55 5.71
C ALA A 293 48.80 -5.23 5.79
N SER A 294 48.12 -4.09 5.66
CA SER A 294 48.74 -2.77 5.80
C SER A 294 49.30 -2.54 7.20
N VAL A 295 48.53 -2.86 8.26
CA VAL A 295 48.96 -2.77 9.65
C VAL A 295 50.17 -3.67 9.93
N ALA A 296 50.18 -4.89 9.39
CA ALA A 296 51.33 -5.79 9.50
C ALA A 296 52.59 -5.21 8.85
N SER A 297 52.48 -4.69 7.63
CA SER A 297 53.58 -4.01 6.92
C SER A 297 54.10 -2.78 7.69
N SER A 298 53.19 -1.97 8.24
CA SER A 298 53.55 -0.83 9.09
C SER A 298 54.28 -1.26 10.36
N ARG A 299 53.90 -2.38 10.98
CA ARG A 299 54.57 -2.91 12.18
C ARG A 299 56.00 -3.32 11.85
N GLU A 300 56.21 -4.04 10.75
CA GLU A 300 57.56 -4.38 10.30
C GLU A 300 58.39 -3.13 9.97
N ALA A 301 57.78 -2.12 9.36
CA ALA A 301 58.45 -0.86 9.06
C ALA A 301 58.90 -0.13 10.34
N ALA A 302 58.06 -0.11 11.37
CA ALA A 302 58.41 0.45 12.68
C ALA A 302 59.57 -0.31 13.34
N GLN A 303 59.55 -1.65 13.31
CA GLN A 303 60.64 -2.48 13.82
C GLN A 303 61.96 -2.24 13.07
N ARG A 304 61.91 -2.13 11.74
CA ARG A 304 63.09 -1.79 10.92
C ARG A 304 63.61 -0.39 11.24
N ALA A 305 62.74 0.58 11.45
CA ALA A 305 63.12 1.93 11.85
C ALA A 305 63.82 1.93 13.22
N GLN A 306 63.32 1.16 14.18
CA GLN A 306 63.91 1.02 15.50
C GLN A 306 65.29 0.34 15.46
N ALA A 307 65.43 -0.73 14.67
CA ALA A 307 66.72 -1.41 14.47
C ALA A 307 67.76 -0.45 13.86
N ARG A 308 67.39 0.30 12.80
CA ARG A 308 68.25 1.32 12.21
C ARG A 308 68.59 2.44 13.19
N GLY A 309 67.65 2.86 14.02
CA GLY A 309 67.89 3.84 15.08
C GLY A 309 68.96 3.38 16.06
N ASN A 310 68.95 2.10 16.43
CA ASN A 310 69.99 1.51 17.29
C ASN A 310 71.36 1.46 16.61
N ASP A 311 71.41 1.11 15.31
CA ASP A 311 72.66 1.11 14.54
C ASP A 311 73.27 2.51 14.46
N VAL A 312 72.45 3.53 14.20
CA VAL A 312 72.90 4.94 14.17
C VAL A 312 73.34 5.39 15.56
N ARG A 313 72.69 4.93 16.65
CA ARG A 313 73.13 5.24 18.02
C ARG A 313 74.50 4.63 18.32
N ALA A 314 74.75 3.40 17.89
CA ALA A 314 76.06 2.78 18.04
C ALA A 314 77.14 3.55 17.25
N LEU A 315 76.82 4.00 16.02
CA LEU A 315 77.71 4.82 15.21
C LEU A 315 78.00 6.17 15.87
N ALA A 316 76.98 6.84 16.42
CA ALA A 316 77.14 8.09 17.15
C ALA A 316 78.04 7.92 18.39
N GLY A 317 77.90 6.81 19.13
CA GLY A 317 78.79 6.46 20.25
C GLY A 317 80.24 6.29 19.81
N ASN A 318 80.49 5.58 18.71
CA ASN A 318 81.84 5.44 18.15
C ASN A 318 82.41 6.79 17.68
N ALA A 319 81.58 7.67 17.13
CA ALA A 319 81.97 9.01 16.73
C ALA A 319 82.34 9.89 17.95
N ASP A 320 81.61 9.79 19.06
CA ASP A 320 81.95 10.50 20.31
C ASP A 320 83.32 10.06 20.84
N GLU A 321 83.57 8.75 20.87
CA GLU A 321 84.87 8.21 21.29
C GLU A 321 86.00 8.70 20.38
N ALA A 322 85.80 8.66 19.06
CA ALA A 322 86.78 9.18 18.11
C ALA A 322 87.06 10.68 18.32
N ALA A 323 86.01 11.49 18.53
CA ALA A 323 86.15 12.92 18.81
C ALA A 323 86.94 13.17 20.11
N ARG A 324 86.68 12.40 21.18
CA ARG A 324 87.44 12.48 22.44
C ARG A 324 88.92 12.14 22.24
N ARG A 325 89.24 11.10 21.46
CA ARG A 325 90.63 10.74 21.15
C ARG A 325 91.33 11.84 20.35
N THR A 326 90.65 12.43 19.37
CA THR A 326 91.17 13.57 18.60
C THR A 326 91.43 14.79 19.49
N PHE A 327 90.50 15.13 20.38
CA PHE A 327 90.67 16.22 21.34
C PHE A 327 91.91 16.00 22.23
N ALA A 328 92.09 14.78 22.76
CA ALA A 328 93.25 14.44 23.57
C ALA A 328 94.57 14.53 22.78
N ALA A 329 94.58 14.08 21.51
CA ALA A 329 95.75 14.18 20.65
C ALA A 329 96.13 15.64 20.35
N ILE A 330 95.15 16.50 20.08
CA ILE A 330 95.38 17.94 19.87
C ILE A 330 95.92 18.59 21.14
N GLY A 331 95.39 18.23 22.31
CA GLY A 331 95.93 18.69 23.60
C GLY A 331 97.40 18.30 23.80
N GLY A 332 97.79 17.10 23.38
CA GLY A 332 99.19 16.67 23.35
C GLY A 332 100.05 17.51 22.39
N VAL A 333 99.55 17.84 21.20
CA VAL A 333 100.24 18.70 20.23
C VAL A 333 100.41 20.12 20.78
N ASP A 334 99.40 20.70 21.42
CA ASP A 334 99.49 22.04 22.02
C ASP A 334 100.54 22.07 23.14
N ALA A 335 100.59 21.04 23.99
CA ALA A 335 101.61 20.90 25.04
C ALA A 335 103.04 20.87 24.46
N VAL A 336 103.29 20.01 23.47
CA VAL A 336 104.59 19.91 22.78
C VAL A 336 104.96 21.22 22.10
N THR A 337 104.00 21.87 21.43
CA THR A 337 104.20 23.18 20.78
C THR A 337 104.57 24.25 21.81
N GLY A 338 103.97 24.21 23.00
CA GLY A 338 104.32 25.07 24.14
C GLY A 338 105.74 24.84 24.65
N GLU A 339 106.23 23.60 24.70
CA GLU A 339 107.61 23.30 25.07
C GLU A 339 108.61 23.80 24.02
N ILE A 340 108.33 23.59 22.74
CA ILE A 340 109.15 24.13 21.64
C ILE A 340 109.22 25.65 21.73
N ALA A 341 108.10 26.33 22.01
CA ALA A 341 108.08 27.78 22.19
C ALA A 341 109.05 28.26 23.29
N LYS A 342 109.14 27.52 24.41
CA LYS A 342 110.09 27.81 25.51
C LYS A 342 111.54 27.59 25.06
N MET A 343 111.82 26.51 24.33
CA MET A 343 113.15 26.24 23.80
C MET A 343 113.60 27.33 22.82
N VAL A 344 112.72 27.75 21.91
CA VAL A 344 112.99 28.82 20.94
C VAL A 344 113.29 30.15 21.66
N ALA A 345 112.54 30.49 22.70
CA ALA A 345 112.81 31.67 23.51
C ALA A 345 114.19 31.61 24.19
N SER A 346 114.62 30.44 24.65
CA SER A 346 115.97 30.24 25.20
C SER A 346 117.06 30.40 24.13
N ILE A 347 116.82 29.95 22.89
CA ILE A 347 117.77 30.12 21.77
C ILE A 347 117.92 31.61 21.42
N GLU A 348 116.82 32.36 21.38
CA GLU A 348 116.86 33.82 21.16
C GLU A 348 117.69 34.53 22.24
N ASP A 349 117.52 34.17 23.52
CA ASP A 349 118.29 34.75 24.62
C ASP A 349 119.79 34.40 24.53
N VAL A 350 120.13 33.14 24.26
CA VAL A 350 121.53 32.71 24.05
C VAL A 350 122.15 33.46 22.88
N SER A 351 121.48 33.49 21.73
CA SER A 351 121.92 34.21 20.54
C SER A 351 122.14 35.70 20.81
N PHE A 352 121.24 36.36 21.56
CA PHE A 352 121.38 37.75 21.93
C PHE A 352 122.62 38.00 22.81
N ARG A 353 122.83 37.15 23.82
CA ARG A 353 124.02 37.23 24.68
C ARG A 353 125.31 36.97 23.90
N THR A 354 125.32 36.00 22.99
CA THR A 354 126.47 35.72 22.12
C THR A 354 126.77 36.90 21.19
N ASN A 355 125.75 37.54 20.62
CA ASN A 355 125.91 38.73 19.79
C ASN A 355 126.50 39.92 20.59
N LEU A 356 126.10 40.10 21.86
CA LEU A 356 126.69 41.12 22.74
C LEU A 356 128.14 40.78 23.13
N LEU A 357 128.44 39.52 23.44
CA LEU A 357 129.80 39.05 23.72
C LEU A 357 130.74 39.26 22.52
N ALA A 358 130.27 38.92 21.31
CA ALA A 358 131.01 39.11 20.07
C ALA A 358 131.25 40.59 19.77
N LEU A 359 130.27 41.46 20.03
CA LEU A 359 130.42 42.90 19.91
C LEU A 359 131.49 43.44 20.87
N ASN A 360 131.45 43.02 22.14
CA ASN A 360 132.46 43.40 23.13
C ASN A 360 133.87 42.93 22.72
N ALA A 361 133.98 41.71 22.19
CA ALA A 361 135.24 41.17 21.68
C ALA A 361 135.77 41.95 20.46
N ALA A 362 134.89 42.37 19.54
CA ALA A 362 135.26 43.20 18.39
C ALA A 362 135.78 44.58 18.82
N VAL A 363 135.16 45.19 19.84
CA VAL A 363 135.61 46.46 20.43
C VAL A 363 137.00 46.31 21.07
N GLU A 364 137.23 45.25 21.84
CA GLU A 364 138.52 45.03 22.49
C GLU A 364 139.62 44.67 21.48
N ALA A 365 139.27 43.93 20.41
CA ALA A 365 140.17 43.65 19.29
C ALA A 365 140.58 44.92 18.54
N ALA A 366 139.66 45.85 18.31
CA ALA A 366 139.96 47.16 17.73
C ALA A 366 140.87 48.00 18.64
N ARG A 367 140.66 47.91 19.97
CA ARG A 367 141.48 48.60 20.97
C ARG A 367 142.93 48.07 21.03
N ALA A 368 143.15 46.79 20.72
CA ALA A 368 144.47 46.17 20.67
C ALA A 368 145.28 46.49 19.39
N GLY A 369 144.70 47.21 18.42
CA GLY A 369 145.37 47.61 17.17
C GLY A 369 145.78 46.40 16.31
N GLU A 370 147.01 46.42 15.75
CA GLU A 370 147.48 45.34 14.87
C GLU A 370 147.52 43.96 15.54
N LYS A 371 147.76 43.90 16.87
CA LYS A 371 147.78 42.63 17.60
C LYS A 371 146.41 41.98 17.75
N GLY A 372 145.33 42.75 17.54
CA GLY A 372 143.94 42.29 17.64
C GLY A 372 143.31 41.88 16.30
N ALA A 373 143.99 42.06 15.17
CA ALA A 373 143.38 41.88 13.83
C ALA A 373 142.77 40.48 13.61
N GLY A 374 143.46 39.41 14.04
CA GLY A 374 142.92 38.05 13.95
C GLY A 374 141.72 37.80 14.87
N PHE A 375 141.72 38.40 16.06
CA PHE A 375 140.58 38.32 16.99
C PHE A 375 139.36 39.09 16.49
N ALA A 376 139.55 40.21 15.79
CA ALA A 376 138.47 40.99 15.19
C ALA A 376 137.70 40.18 14.13
N VAL A 377 138.40 39.40 13.31
CA VAL A 377 137.77 38.52 12.30
C VAL A 377 136.93 37.43 12.97
N VAL A 378 137.46 36.78 14.00
CA VAL A 378 136.71 35.76 14.76
C VAL A 378 135.48 36.38 15.45
N ALA A 379 135.62 37.57 16.03
CA ALA A 379 134.51 38.27 16.68
C ALA A 379 133.38 38.59 15.70
N GLU A 380 133.69 39.06 14.48
CA GLU A 380 132.67 39.34 13.47
C GLU A 380 131.99 38.07 12.95
N GLU A 381 132.71 36.96 12.80
CA GLU A 381 132.13 35.67 12.40
C GLU A 381 131.17 35.13 13.48
N VAL A 382 131.57 35.20 14.76
CA VAL A 382 130.71 34.83 15.90
C VAL A 382 129.48 35.74 15.97
N ARG A 383 129.64 37.05 15.72
CA ARG A 383 128.52 37.99 15.66
C ARG A 383 127.53 37.64 14.56
N THR A 384 128.04 37.30 13.37
CA THR A 384 127.24 36.89 12.21
C THR A 384 126.47 35.60 12.51
N LEU A 385 127.14 34.58 13.07
CA LEU A 385 126.49 33.33 13.49
C LEU A 385 125.39 33.57 14.52
N ALA A 386 125.64 34.44 15.51
CA ALA A 386 124.64 34.81 16.49
C ALA A 386 123.41 35.47 15.85
N GLN A 387 123.60 36.41 14.91
CA GLN A 387 122.50 37.06 14.20
C GLN A 387 121.69 36.09 13.33
N VAL A 388 122.36 35.16 12.65
CA VAL A 388 121.69 34.09 11.88
C VAL A 388 120.87 33.21 12.81
N ALA A 389 121.42 32.78 13.95
CA ALA A 389 120.69 31.99 14.94
C ALA A 389 119.44 32.72 15.47
N ASN A 390 119.52 34.03 15.74
CA ASN A 390 118.38 34.83 16.16
C ASN A 390 117.28 34.86 15.09
N ARG A 391 117.68 35.06 13.83
CA ARG A 391 116.74 35.09 12.70
C ARG A 391 116.01 33.75 12.56
N SER A 392 116.75 32.64 12.56
CA SER A 392 116.15 31.30 12.51
C SER A 392 115.25 31.01 13.71
N ALA A 393 115.63 31.44 14.92
CA ALA A 393 114.79 31.27 16.10
C ALA A 393 113.45 32.04 15.96
N LYS A 394 113.48 33.28 15.46
CA LYS A 394 112.26 34.07 15.17
C LYS A 394 111.37 33.43 14.10
N GLU A 395 111.96 32.85 13.06
CA GLU A 395 111.23 32.11 12.03
C GLU A 395 110.54 30.87 12.62
N ILE A 396 111.24 30.10 13.46
CA ILE A 396 110.67 28.95 14.17
C ILE A 396 109.56 29.41 15.12
N ARG A 397 109.73 30.52 15.86
CA ARG A 397 108.69 31.09 16.73
C ARG A 397 107.41 31.40 15.96
N THR A 398 107.55 31.93 14.75
CA THR A 398 106.41 32.23 13.87
C THR A 398 105.70 30.95 13.40
N LEU A 399 106.45 29.89 13.08
CA LEU A 399 105.90 28.58 12.74
C LEU A 399 105.16 27.95 13.93
N VAL A 400 105.75 28.00 15.12
CA VAL A 400 105.15 27.53 16.39
C VAL A 400 103.85 28.29 16.70
N GLY A 401 103.85 29.61 16.52
CA GLY A 401 102.65 30.44 16.69
C GLY A 401 101.51 30.04 15.73
N ARG A 402 101.83 29.75 14.47
CA ARG A 402 100.85 29.21 13.50
C ARG A 402 100.32 27.84 13.92
N GLY A 403 101.19 26.93 14.35
CA GLY A 403 100.79 25.60 14.83
C GLY A 403 99.85 25.67 16.05
N LYS A 404 100.11 26.60 16.96
CA LYS A 404 99.24 26.85 18.12
C LYS A 404 97.86 27.40 17.70
N ALA A 405 97.83 28.36 16.79
CA ALA A 405 96.57 28.89 16.25
C ALA A 405 95.74 27.79 15.57
N GLN A 406 96.39 26.94 14.77
CA GLN A 406 95.74 25.80 14.13
C GLN A 406 95.21 24.78 15.13
N SER A 407 95.96 24.47 16.18
CA SER A 407 95.50 23.58 17.26
C SER A 407 94.26 24.14 17.96
N GLY A 408 94.23 25.44 18.25
CA GLY A 408 93.06 26.11 18.82
C GLY A 408 91.83 26.04 17.93
N GLN A 409 92.00 26.18 16.61
CA GLN A 409 90.91 25.97 15.66
C GLN A 409 90.39 24.53 15.67
N SER A 410 91.29 23.53 15.65
CA SER A 410 90.90 22.12 15.68
C SER A 410 90.19 21.72 16.98
N VAL A 411 90.52 22.34 18.11
CA VAL A 411 89.78 22.19 19.37
C VAL A 411 88.34 22.67 19.20
N ALA A 412 88.13 23.89 18.70
CA ALA A 412 86.79 24.45 18.49
C ALA A 412 85.94 23.62 17.52
N GLU A 413 86.54 23.11 16.44
CA GLU A 413 85.88 22.21 15.50
C GLU A 413 85.48 20.87 16.16
N THR A 414 86.34 20.32 17.02
CA THR A 414 86.06 19.07 17.74
C THR A 414 84.95 19.26 18.78
N GLU A 415 84.90 20.40 19.47
CA GLU A 415 83.81 20.73 20.39
C GLU A 415 82.47 20.88 19.67
N ALA A 416 82.47 21.51 18.49
CA ALA A 416 81.27 21.60 17.64
C ALA A 416 80.80 20.21 17.20
N LEU A 417 81.72 19.32 16.83
CA LEU A 417 81.42 17.93 16.49
C LEU A 417 80.77 17.18 17.66
N GLN A 418 81.29 17.33 18.88
CA GLN A 418 80.70 16.71 20.08
C GLN A 418 79.27 17.20 20.34
N LYS A 419 79.00 18.50 20.16
CA LYS A 419 77.63 19.04 20.28
C LYS A 419 76.67 18.41 19.27
N MET A 420 77.08 18.30 18.00
CA MET A 420 76.28 17.65 16.97
C MET A 420 75.99 16.17 17.29
N ILE A 421 76.98 15.44 17.81
CA ILE A 421 76.80 14.04 18.22
C ILE A 421 75.80 13.93 19.39
N ALA A 422 75.85 14.85 20.36
CA ALA A 422 74.89 14.90 21.46
C ALA A 422 73.45 15.20 20.96
N GLU A 423 73.30 16.09 19.99
CA GLU A 423 72.00 16.36 19.35
C GLU A 423 71.48 15.13 18.60
N ILE A 424 72.35 14.40 17.89
CA ILE A 424 71.98 13.13 17.23
C ILE A 424 71.48 12.11 18.25
N ASP A 425 72.15 11.94 19.40
CA ASP A 425 71.69 11.02 20.44
C ASP A 425 70.28 11.38 20.95
N LEU A 426 70.02 12.68 21.16
CA LEU A 426 68.69 13.16 21.55
C LEU A 426 67.63 12.82 20.50
N HIS A 427 67.91 13.07 19.22
CA HIS A 427 66.98 12.76 18.13
C HIS A 427 66.71 11.26 18.02
N LEU A 428 67.73 10.42 18.23
CA LEU A 428 67.57 8.96 18.23
C LEU A 428 66.75 8.45 19.43
N ARG A 429 66.82 9.10 20.59
CA ARG A 429 65.94 8.78 21.72
C ARG A 429 64.50 9.11 21.41
N ASN A 430 64.25 10.29 20.83
CA ASN A 430 62.90 10.69 20.43
C ASN A 430 62.33 9.74 19.37
N LEU A 431 63.13 9.40 18.35
CA LEU A 431 62.77 8.41 17.34
C LEU A 431 62.37 7.07 17.97
N GLY A 432 63.15 6.58 18.95
CA GLY A 432 62.82 5.35 19.68
C GLY A 432 61.45 5.40 20.37
N ASN A 433 61.18 6.49 21.11
CA ASN A 433 59.90 6.70 21.78
C ASN A 433 58.72 6.79 20.80
N GLU A 434 58.92 7.46 19.66
CA GLU A 434 57.92 7.55 18.58
C GLU A 434 57.65 6.18 17.96
N THR A 435 58.69 5.40 17.66
CA THR A 435 58.54 4.05 17.10
C THR A 435 57.82 3.10 18.06
N ASP A 436 58.09 3.18 19.36
CA ASP A 436 57.38 2.39 20.39
C ASP A 436 55.90 2.78 20.47
N THR A 437 55.60 4.08 20.37
CA THR A 437 54.22 4.58 20.33
C THR A 437 53.48 4.08 19.09
N ILE A 438 54.13 4.13 17.92
CA ILE A 438 53.58 3.60 16.67
C ILE A 438 53.31 2.10 16.80
N ALA A 439 54.25 1.31 17.34
CA ALA A 439 54.06 -0.13 17.53
C ALA A 439 52.84 -0.44 18.40
N ARG A 440 52.66 0.28 19.52
CA ARG A 440 51.48 0.13 20.38
C ARG A 440 50.17 0.46 19.66
N VAL A 441 50.12 1.56 18.91
CA VAL A 441 48.93 1.93 18.12
C VAL A 441 48.61 0.89 17.05
N LEU A 442 49.63 0.30 16.42
CA LEU A 442 49.45 -0.76 15.44
C LEU A 442 48.92 -2.06 16.08
N ASP A 443 49.33 -2.39 17.30
CA ASP A 443 48.78 -3.53 18.07
C ASP A 443 47.30 -3.34 18.42
N GLU A 444 46.94 -2.14 18.88
CA GLU A 444 45.56 -1.75 19.14
C GLU A 444 44.72 -1.79 17.84
N GLY A 445 45.26 -1.27 16.74
CA GLY A 445 44.64 -1.28 15.42
C GLY A 445 44.42 -2.69 14.87
N SER A 446 45.41 -3.57 14.99
CA SER A 446 45.30 -4.99 14.59
C SER A 446 44.19 -5.70 15.37
N SER A 447 44.10 -5.46 16.69
CA SER A 447 43.04 -6.03 17.52
C SER A 447 41.66 -5.49 17.16
N ALA A 448 41.56 -4.21 16.78
CA ALA A 448 40.32 -3.61 16.32
C ALA A 448 39.86 -4.18 14.97
N LEU A 449 40.79 -4.41 14.04
CA LEU A 449 40.50 -5.03 12.74
C LEU A 449 39.99 -6.47 12.89
N LEU A 450 40.58 -7.27 13.78
CA LEU A 450 40.08 -8.62 14.07
C LEU A 450 38.63 -8.62 14.57
N ARG A 451 38.27 -7.67 15.43
CA ARG A 451 36.87 -7.52 15.89
C ARG A 451 35.95 -7.09 14.76
N LEU A 452 36.41 -6.20 13.88
CA LEU A 452 35.65 -5.75 12.72
C LEU A 452 35.43 -6.90 11.72
N GLU A 453 36.45 -7.71 11.45
CA GLU A 453 36.33 -8.92 10.61
C GLU A 453 35.27 -9.89 11.15
N ASP A 454 35.25 -10.13 12.47
CA ASP A 454 34.24 -10.99 13.12
C ASP A 454 32.82 -10.40 13.00
N GLN A 455 32.65 -9.11 13.28
CA GLN A 455 31.35 -8.43 13.15
C GLN A 455 30.84 -8.46 11.71
N VAL A 456 31.71 -8.21 10.73
CA VAL A 456 31.37 -8.25 9.31
C VAL A 456 30.98 -9.66 8.89
N ALA A 457 31.70 -10.69 9.37
CA ALA A 457 31.34 -12.08 9.12
C ALA A 457 29.94 -12.42 9.66
N GLN A 458 29.62 -11.99 10.88
CA GLN A 458 28.30 -12.21 11.48
C GLN A 458 27.17 -11.54 10.68
N VAL A 459 27.38 -10.32 10.18
CA VAL A 459 26.42 -9.62 9.31
C VAL A 459 26.24 -10.36 7.99
N GLY A 460 27.33 -10.81 7.37
CA GLY A 460 27.30 -11.61 6.15
C GLY A 460 26.51 -12.92 6.34
N ASP A 461 26.75 -13.64 7.44
CA ASP A 461 26.05 -14.89 7.76
C ASP A 461 24.56 -14.66 8.06
N ALA A 462 24.22 -13.58 8.76
CA ALA A 462 22.83 -13.21 9.00
C ALA A 462 22.10 -12.90 7.69
N ALA A 463 22.73 -12.14 6.78
CA ALA A 463 22.20 -11.84 5.46
C ALA A 463 22.07 -13.11 4.60
N GLY A 464 23.05 -14.02 4.64
CA GLY A 464 22.99 -15.30 3.94
C GLY A 464 21.82 -16.17 4.42
N ARG A 465 21.56 -16.22 5.73
CA ARG A 465 20.42 -16.96 6.32
C ARG A 465 19.08 -16.41 5.87
N THR A 466 18.89 -15.09 5.81
CA THR A 466 17.63 -14.49 5.31
C THR A 466 17.40 -14.83 3.84
N LEU A 467 18.44 -14.81 3.00
CA LEU A 467 18.35 -15.22 1.59
C LEU A 467 18.00 -16.70 1.43
N GLY A 468 18.60 -17.57 2.25
CA GLY A 468 18.32 -19.01 2.26
C GLY A 468 16.88 -19.33 2.69
N ALA A 469 16.37 -18.64 3.71
CA ALA A 469 15.02 -18.86 4.23
C ALA A 469 13.91 -18.48 3.23
N THR A 470 14.11 -17.45 2.40
CA THR A 470 13.17 -17.08 1.35
C THR A 470 13.17 -18.06 0.17
N ARG A 471 14.33 -18.64 -0.17
CA ARG A 471 14.47 -19.57 -1.30
C ARG A 471 13.72 -20.89 -1.06
N ASN A 472 13.60 -21.32 0.18
CA ASN A 472 12.96 -22.59 0.56
C ASN A 472 11.43 -22.53 0.67
N ARG A 473 10.81 -21.35 0.47
CA ARG A 473 9.34 -21.16 0.48
C ARG A 473 8.72 -21.01 -0.92
N GLY A 474 9.54 -20.86 -1.96
CA GLY A 474 9.10 -20.64 -3.34
C GLY A 474 9.05 -21.90 -4.22
N GLY A 475 9.35 -23.07 -3.67
CA GLY A 475 9.13 -24.38 -4.30
C GLY A 475 8.11 -25.16 -3.48
#